data_AF-A0A2V6XMX5-F1
#
_entry.id   AF-A0A2V6XMX5-F1
#
_cell.length_a   1.000
_cell.length_b   1.000
_cell.length_c   1.000
_cell.angle_alpha   90.00
_cell.angle_beta   90.00
_cell.angle_gamma   90.00
#
_symmetry.space_group_name_H-M   'P 1'
#
loop_
_entity.id
_entity.type
_entity.pdbx_description
1 polymer ?
#
loop_
_entity_poly.entity_id
_entity_poly.type
_entity_poly.pdbx_seq_one_letter_code
_entity_poly.pdbx_strand_id
1 'polypeptide(L)'
;ALANRLQRSINLALGTALSSISLTIPAVLAIGFITNRTIILGLDAPDATLLVLTLVVSMLTFALERTNVLLGAVHVLLFLAYLMLIFER
;
A
#
# COMPACT_ATOMS: atom_id res chain seq x y z
N ALA A 1 30.12 -4.40 -0.95
CA ALA A 1 28.84 -3.66 -0.82
C ALA A 1 27.76 -4.40 -1.60
N LEU A 2 26.66 -4.78 -0.92
CA LEU A 2 25.64 -5.74 -1.33
C LEU A 2 24.74 -5.24 -2.50
N ALA A 3 25.31 -5.10 -3.70
CA ALA A 3 24.66 -5.02 -5.02
C ALA A 3 23.28 -4.33 -5.14
N ASN A 4 23.07 -3.19 -4.46
CA ASN A 4 21.87 -2.35 -4.55
C ASN A 4 20.49 -3.07 -4.50
N ARG A 5 20.44 -4.26 -3.90
CA ARG A 5 19.23 -5.11 -3.91
C ARG A 5 18.12 -4.48 -3.07
N LEU A 6 18.49 -3.82 -1.97
CA LEU A 6 17.54 -3.14 -1.09
C LEU A 6 16.84 -1.98 -1.80
N GLN A 7 17.58 -1.09 -2.47
CA GLN A 7 16.98 0.03 -3.21
C GLN A 7 16.10 -0.46 -4.36
N ARG A 8 16.53 -1.50 -5.09
CA ARG A 8 15.71 -2.12 -6.14
C ARG A 8 14.42 -2.70 -5.58
N SER A 9 14.47 -3.42 -4.46
CA SER A 9 13.28 -3.98 -3.81
C SER A 9 12.33 -2.90 -3.33
N ILE A 10 12.84 -1.81 -2.75
CA ILE A 10 12.02 -0.65 -2.31
C ILE A 10 11.35 0.01 -3.52
N ASN A 11 12.11 0.30 -4.58
CA ASN A 11 11.58 0.91 -5.79
C ASN A 11 10.51 0.02 -6.44
N LEU A 12 10.68 -1.31 -6.40
CA LEU A 12 9.69 -2.27 -6.88
C LEU A 12 8.44 -2.28 -6.00
N ALA A 13 8.59 -2.31 -4.67
CA ALA A 13 7.46 -2.31 -3.74
C ALA A 13 6.61 -1.03 -3.85
N LEU A 14 7.24 0.14 -3.81
CA LEU A 14 6.54 1.42 -3.96
C LEU A 14 6.01 1.62 -5.38
N GLY A 15 6.77 1.22 -6.39
CA GLY A 15 6.35 1.33 -7.79
C GLY A 15 5.14 0.46 -8.13
N THR A 16 5.07 -0.77 -7.60
CA THR A 16 3.91 -1.65 -7.78
C THR A 16 2.67 -1.08 -7.09
N ALA A 17 2.79 -0.62 -5.85
CA ALA A 17 1.69 0.03 -5.12
C ALA A 17 1.19 1.28 -5.86
N LEU A 18 2.10 2.15 -6.32
CA LEU A 18 1.76 3.34 -7.08
C LEU A 18 1.08 3.01 -8.41
N SER A 19 1.53 1.97 -9.12
CA SER A 19 0.90 1.51 -10.35
C SER A 19 -0.54 1.05 -10.14
N SER A 20 -0.80 0.30 -9.06
CA SER A 20 -2.17 -0.12 -8.73
C SER A 20 -3.08 1.06 -8.39
N ILE A 21 -2.60 2.02 -7.60
CA ILE A 21 -3.40 3.18 -7.17
C ILE A 21 -3.63 4.17 -8.32
N SER A 22 -2.59 4.50 -9.08
CA SER A 22 -2.63 5.55 -10.10
C SER A 22 -3.09 5.06 -11.47
N LEU A 23 -2.98 3.77 -11.76
CA LEU A 23 -3.34 3.22 -13.07
C LEU A 23 -4.44 2.15 -12.98
N THR A 24 -4.27 1.09 -12.16
CA THR A 24 -5.23 -0.02 -12.14
C THR A 24 -6.61 0.41 -11.64
N ILE A 25 -6.68 1.14 -10.51
CA ILE A 25 -7.96 1.63 -9.97
C ILE A 25 -8.65 2.57 -10.98
N PRO A 26 -8.01 3.62 -11.53
CA PRO A 26 -8.60 4.47 -12.55
C PRO A 26 -9.00 3.72 -13.82
N ALA A 27 -8.21 2.76 -14.29
CA ALA A 27 -8.53 1.97 -15.47
C ALA A 27 -9.81 1.14 -15.25
N VAL A 28 -9.94 0.49 -14.09
CA VAL A 28 -11.16 -0.26 -13.73
C VAL A 28 -12.36 0.68 -13.64
N LEU A 29 -12.21 1.86 -13.02
CA LEU A 29 -13.27 2.87 -12.96
C LEU A 29 -13.68 3.38 -14.36
N ALA A 30 -12.72 3.61 -15.25
CA ALA A 30 -12.97 4.03 -16.64
C ALA A 30 -13.73 2.95 -17.43
N ILE A 31 -13.34 1.68 -17.27
CA ILE A 31 -14.05 0.54 -17.89
C ILE A 31 -15.47 0.44 -17.33
N GLY A 32 -15.64 0.59 -16.02
CA GLY A 32 -16.96 0.62 -15.38
C GLY A 32 -17.85 1.73 -15.94
N PHE A 33 -17.29 2.94 -16.09
CA PHE A 33 -17.98 4.08 -16.68
C PHE A 33 -18.44 3.80 -18.13
N ILE A 34 -17.56 3.25 -18.97
CA ILE A 34 -17.89 2.89 -20.36
C ILE A 34 -18.96 1.78 -20.43
N THR A 35 -18.92 0.83 -19.49
CA THR A 35 -19.83 -0.32 -19.45
C THR A 35 -21.14 -0.01 -18.70
N ASN A 36 -21.37 1.24 -18.27
CA ASN A 36 -22.49 1.64 -17.41
C ASN A 36 -22.63 0.77 -16.13
N ARG A 37 -21.50 0.31 -15.57
CA ARG A 37 -21.46 -0.40 -14.29
C ARG A 37 -20.95 0.53 -13.20
N THR A 38 -21.73 0.66 -12.13
CA THR A 38 -21.30 1.38 -10.92
C THR A 38 -20.27 0.53 -10.18
N ILE A 39 -19.00 0.93 -10.24
CA ILE A 39 -17.95 0.28 -9.47
C ILE A 39 -17.77 1.04 -8.15
N ILE A 40 -18.03 0.34 -7.06
CA ILE A 40 -17.79 0.83 -5.70
C ILE A 40 -16.45 0.22 -5.28
N LEU A 41 -15.51 1.06 -4.84
CA LEU A 41 -14.17 0.60 -4.46
C LEU A 41 -14.15 -0.27 -3.19
N GLY A 42 -15.26 -0.31 -2.44
CA GLY A 42 -15.40 -1.14 -1.24
C GLY A 42 -14.45 -0.76 -0.10
N LEU A 43 -13.86 0.44 -0.15
CA LEU A 43 -12.91 0.92 0.83
C LEU A 43 -13.65 1.70 1.91
N ASP A 44 -13.99 1.05 3.02
CA ASP A 44 -14.58 1.75 4.17
C ASP A 44 -13.53 2.62 4.87
N ALA A 45 -14.02 3.53 5.72
CA ALA A 45 -13.17 4.43 6.49
C ALA A 45 -11.98 3.75 7.19
N PRO A 46 -12.12 2.60 7.90
CA PRO A 46 -10.98 2.01 8.60
C PRO A 46 -9.92 1.45 7.64
N ASP A 47 -10.30 0.85 6.51
CA ASP A 47 -9.33 0.40 5.48
C ASP A 47 -8.60 1.58 4.84
N ALA A 48 -9.32 2.64 4.53
CA ALA A 48 -8.72 3.85 3.96
C ALA A 48 -7.70 4.46 4.92
N THR A 49 -8.00 4.50 6.22
CA THR A 49 -7.05 4.99 7.23
C THR A 49 -5.81 4.10 7.32
N LEU A 50 -5.98 2.78 7.28
CA LEU A 50 -4.87 1.83 7.36
C LEU A 50 -3.97 1.89 6.12
N LEU A 51 -4.57 2.06 4.93
CA LEU A 51 -3.84 2.27 3.68
C LEU A 51 -2.99 3.55 3.74
N VAL A 52 -3.57 4.68 4.15
CA VAL A 52 -2.85 5.95 4.28
C VAL A 52 -1.74 5.83 5.32
N LEU A 53 -2.02 5.22 6.47
CA LEU A 53 -1.03 5.01 7.52
C LEU A 53 0.14 4.15 7.03
N THR A 54 -0.14 3.10 6.26
CA THR A 54 0.88 2.22 5.67
C THR A 54 1.76 2.98 4.67
N LEU A 55 1.18 3.82 3.82
CA LEU A 55 1.95 4.64 2.87
C LEU A 55 2.82 5.67 3.60
N VAL A 56 2.29 6.35 4.61
CA VAL A 56 3.05 7.33 5.41
C VAL A 56 4.20 6.66 6.15
N VAL A 57 3.94 5.55 6.85
CA VAL A 57 4.98 4.78 7.55
C VAL A 57 6.03 4.26 6.58
N SER A 58 5.64 3.79 5.39
CA SER A 58 6.58 3.36 4.34
C SER A 58 7.49 4.51 3.90
N MET A 59 6.93 5.70 3.66
CA MET A 59 7.71 6.88 3.31
C MET A 59 8.71 7.26 4.39
N LEU A 60 8.27 7.33 5.66
CA LEU A 60 9.16 7.62 6.78
C LEU A 60 10.28 6.56 6.87
N THR A 61 9.93 5.29 6.71
CA THR A 61 10.87 4.17 6.89
C THR A 61 12.00 4.14 5.89
N PHE A 62 11.70 4.47 4.64
CA PHE A 62 12.69 4.48 3.57
C PHE A 62 13.34 5.86 3.36
N ALA A 63 12.86 6.91 4.03
CA ALA A 63 13.49 8.22 4.04
C ALA A 63 14.68 8.32 5.02
N LEU A 64 14.75 7.46 6.05
CA LEU A 64 15.87 7.44 6.99
C LEU A 64 17.08 6.67 6.43
N GLU A 65 18.29 7.19 6.68
CA GLU A 65 19.56 6.58 6.25
C GLU A 65 19.89 5.23 6.92
N ARG A 66 19.26 4.92 8.08
CA ARG A 66 19.41 3.65 8.79
C ARG A 66 18.08 2.92 8.87
N THR A 67 18.04 1.71 8.29
CA THR A 67 16.94 0.77 8.49
C THR A 67 16.95 0.24 9.93
N ASN A 68 15.85 0.48 10.65
CA ASN A 68 15.65 -0.02 12.01
C ASN A 68 14.69 -1.22 11.98
N VAL A 69 15.07 -2.34 12.61
CA VAL A 69 14.24 -3.56 12.71
C VAL A 69 12.90 -3.26 13.37
N LEU A 70 12.86 -2.33 14.33
CA LEU A 70 11.63 -1.88 14.97
C LEU A 70 10.62 -1.32 13.96
N LEU A 71 11.12 -0.63 12.93
CA LEU A 71 10.29 0.02 11.93
C LEU A 71 9.75 -0.99 10.89
N GLY A 72 10.50 -2.06 10.64
CA GLY A 72 9.97 -3.25 9.96
C GLY A 72 8.86 -3.93 10.74
N ALA A 73 8.98 -4.04 12.07
CA ALA A 73 7.93 -4.59 12.92
C ALA A 73 6.63 -3.76 12.87
N VAL A 74 6.72 -2.44 12.72
CA VAL A 74 5.53 -1.57 12.51
C VAL A 74 4.78 -1.95 11.23
N HIS A 75 5.48 -2.22 10.12
CA HIS A 75 4.81 -2.66 8.88
C HIS A 75 4.09 -4.00 9.06
N VAL A 76 4.71 -4.94 9.76
CA VAL A 76 4.09 -6.24 10.07
C VAL A 76 2.88 -6.05 10.97
N LEU A 77 2.94 -5.15 11.96
CA LEU A 77 1.81 -4.83 12.83
C LEU A 77 0.64 -4.21 12.05
N LEU A 78 0.92 -3.27 11.14
CA LEU A 78 -0.09 -2.70 10.25
C LEU A 78 -0.74 -3.76 9.36
N PHE A 79 0.07 -4.69 8.83
CA PHE A 79 -0.44 -5.82 8.06
C PHE A 79 -1.32 -6.76 8.90
N LEU A 80 -0.94 -7.04 10.15
CA LEU A 80 -1.78 -7.81 11.07
C LEU A 80 -3.09 -7.09 11.42
N ALA A 81 -3.05 -5.77 11.62
CA ALA A 81 -4.25 -4.98 11.82
C ALA A 81 -5.18 -5.03 10.60
N TYR A 82 -4.62 -5.01 9.38
CA TYR A 82 -5.39 -5.21 8.15
C TYR A 82 -6.04 -6.59 8.10
N LEU A 83 -5.29 -7.66 8.43
CA LEU A 83 -5.84 -9.01 8.50
C LEU A 83 -6.98 -9.11 9.53
N MET A 84 -6.81 -8.50 10.71
CA MET A 84 -7.84 -8.48 11.74
C MET A 84 -9.12 -7.79 11.24
N LEU A 85 -8.97 -6.65 10.56
CA LEU A 85 -10.09 -5.89 9.99
C LEU A 85 -10.84 -6.70 8.93
N ILE A 86 -10.14 -7.54 8.14
CA ILE A 86 -10.81 -8.48 7.22
C ILE A 86 -11.73 -9.46 7.97
N PHE A 87 -11.34 -9.95 9.15
CA PHE A 87 -12.14 -10.92 9.92
C PHE A 87 -13.23 -10.27 10.79
N GLU A 88 -13.10 -8.98 11.09
CA GLU A 88 -14.11 -8.22 11.81
C GLU A 88 -15.29 -7.80 10.91
N ARG A 89 -15.08 -7.82 9.58
CA ARG A 89 -16.12 -7.58 8.57
C ARG A 89 -16.97 -8.80 8.24
#